data_AF-A0A0G0G7I4-F1
#
_entry.id   AF-A0A0G0G7I4-F1
#
_cell.length_a   1.000
_cell.length_b   1.000
_cell.length_c   1.000
_cell.angle_alpha   90.00
_cell.angle_beta   90.00
_cell.angle_gamma   90.00
#
_symmetry.space_group_name_H-M   'P 1'
#
loop_
_entity.id
_entity.type
_entity.pdbx_description
1 polymer ?
#
loop_
_entity_poly.entity_id
_entity_poly.type
_entity_poly.pdbx_seq_one_letter_code
_entity_poly.pdbx_strand_id
1 'polypeptide(L)'
;MLVKSILIICLLLFFVGVLMFAGQSVFGLGPEEQQPPSKQMRTLKFSIFQNPAVLVNGNSTTTPFDVFIGEQSPIIKDAYIEIKGVAQEATSQITADIRSTSAAVCDEAFATSRGKTFNIDSTGQSNHFQILYAGNGTSTVSSLVYCLGQIIQSPGTYSFELKTGVSGADVSALQARMVITYQFTPPSAGNYPATGELISMVFDTSIEGAAYNSLMFKGTKPVGTKVRFQFSTSNNSGGPWSYLGGATCNSSDWYDVSDADSPVEITCAPANHNNQRYFRYKIQLCSASDCSSGGSNTPSVTDAVVSWSP
;
A
#
# COMPACT_ATOMS: atom_id res chain seq x y z
N MET A 1 69.58 41.05 14.14
CA MET A 1 69.47 40.64 12.72
C MET A 1 68.69 39.34 12.55
N LEU A 2 68.89 38.33 13.42
CA LEU A 2 68.21 37.03 13.38
C LEU A 2 66.66 37.07 13.42
N VAL A 3 66.08 37.98 14.21
CA VAL A 3 64.61 38.05 14.41
C VAL A 3 63.86 38.55 13.16
N LYS A 4 64.47 39.45 12.37
CA LYS A 4 63.88 39.94 11.11
C LYS A 4 63.84 38.85 10.04
N SER A 5 64.84 37.98 9.99
CA SER A 5 64.91 36.88 9.03
C SER A 5 63.87 35.78 9.31
N ILE A 6 63.59 35.48 10.58
CA ILE A 6 62.58 34.49 10.97
C ILE A 6 61.16 34.98 10.63
N LEU A 7 60.87 36.27 10.86
CA LEU A 7 59.57 36.84 10.56
C LEU A 7 59.27 36.85 9.06
N ILE A 8 60.28 37.14 8.22
CA ILE A 8 60.16 37.11 6.76
C ILE A 8 59.91 35.69 6.24
N ILE A 9 60.60 34.69 6.80
CA ILE A 9 60.41 33.28 6.42
C ILE A 9 59.01 32.79 6.80
N CYS A 10 58.51 33.14 7.99
CA CYS A 10 57.14 32.80 8.40
C CYS A 10 56.08 33.47 7.50
N LEU A 11 56.28 34.73 7.10
CA LEU A 11 55.35 35.42 6.20
C LEU A 11 55.35 34.81 4.79
N LEU A 12 56.52 34.39 4.30
CA LEU A 12 56.66 33.74 3.01
C LEU A 12 56.00 32.35 3.00
N LEU A 13 56.18 31.57 4.07
CA LEU A 13 55.51 30.27 4.23
C LEU A 13 53.99 30.43 4.35
N PHE A 14 53.50 31.49 5.01
CA PHE A 14 52.08 31.79 5.08
C PHE A 14 51.50 32.14 3.70
N PHE A 15 52.20 32.98 2.91
CA PHE A 15 51.77 33.32 1.56
C PHE A 15 51.80 32.13 0.59
N VAL A 16 52.81 31.26 0.68
CA VAL A 16 52.88 30.03 -0.12
C VAL A 16 51.75 29.07 0.27
N GLY A 17 51.42 28.96 1.56
CA GLY A 17 50.28 28.16 2.04
C GLY A 17 48.93 28.67 1.51
N VAL A 18 48.69 29.98 1.51
CA VAL A 18 47.47 30.59 0.97
C VAL A 18 47.36 30.43 -0.55
N LEU A 19 48.49 30.53 -1.28
CA LEU A 19 48.51 30.30 -2.74
C LEU A 19 48.29 28.84 -3.11
N MET A 20 48.79 27.88 -2.32
CA MET A 20 48.47 26.46 -2.53
C MET A 20 47.01 26.14 -2.20
N PHE A 21 46.43 26.76 -1.17
CA PHE A 21 45.00 26.61 -0.86
C PHE A 21 44.08 27.25 -1.91
N ALA A 22 44.42 28.44 -2.42
CA ALA A 22 43.66 29.10 -3.48
C ALA A 22 43.81 28.42 -4.85
N GLY A 23 44.95 27.76 -5.11
CA GLY A 23 45.18 26.96 -6.32
C GLY A 23 44.38 25.65 -6.36
N GLN A 24 44.09 25.04 -5.21
CA GLN A 24 43.26 23.82 -5.14
C GLN A 24 41.76 24.10 -5.27
N SER A 25 41.31 25.33 -5.02
CA SER A 25 39.89 25.70 -5.23
C SER A 25 39.50 25.95 -6.70
N VAL A 26 40.43 25.96 -7.65
CA VAL A 26 40.14 26.23 -9.08
C VAL A 26 40.09 24.97 -9.94
N PHE A 27 40.56 23.81 -9.44
CA PHE A 27 40.59 22.55 -10.20
C PHE A 27 39.73 21.42 -9.60
N GLY A 28 38.80 21.74 -8.70
CA GLY A 28 38.11 20.71 -7.92
C GLY A 28 36.64 20.97 -7.64
N LEU A 29 35.87 21.60 -8.53
CA LEU A 29 34.40 21.54 -8.51
C LEU A 29 33.89 21.66 -9.95
N GLY A 30 33.76 20.53 -10.64
CA GLY A 30 32.72 20.43 -11.67
C GLY A 30 31.36 20.64 -11.00
N PRO A 31 30.30 21.04 -11.75
CA PRO A 31 28.96 21.05 -11.18
C PRO A 31 28.73 19.69 -10.53
N GLU A 32 28.24 19.68 -9.29
CA GLU A 32 27.74 18.49 -8.63
C GLU A 32 26.81 17.81 -9.63
N GLU A 33 27.30 16.76 -10.29
CA GLU A 33 26.48 15.89 -11.10
C GLU A 33 25.52 15.31 -10.07
N GLN A 34 24.33 15.89 -9.98
CA GLN A 34 23.23 15.35 -9.19
C GLN A 34 23.14 13.89 -9.60
N GLN A 35 23.67 13.00 -8.75
CA GLN A 35 23.65 11.58 -9.02
C GLN A 35 22.19 11.26 -9.33
N PRO A 36 21.88 10.70 -10.51
CA PRO A 36 20.50 10.43 -10.88
C PRO A 36 19.87 9.63 -9.75
N PRO A 37 18.66 9.97 -9.29
CA PRO A 37 18.10 9.34 -8.10
C PRO A 37 18.15 7.83 -8.30
N SER A 38 18.82 7.13 -7.38
CA SER A 38 19.00 5.69 -7.50
C SER A 38 17.62 5.04 -7.58
N LYS A 39 17.41 4.16 -8.57
CA LYS A 39 16.19 3.36 -8.67
C LYS A 39 15.97 2.60 -7.36
N GLN A 40 14.79 2.76 -6.77
CA GLN A 40 14.40 2.08 -5.53
C GLN A 40 13.31 1.05 -5.81
N MET A 41 13.22 0.05 -4.92
CA MET A 41 12.19 -0.97 -4.94
C MET A 41 11.19 -0.71 -3.81
N ARG A 42 9.90 -0.90 -4.09
CA ARG A 42 8.86 -0.92 -3.07
C ARG A 42 7.96 -2.13 -3.27
N THR A 43 7.56 -2.73 -2.15
CA THR A 43 6.57 -3.82 -2.12
C THR A 43 5.34 -3.37 -1.35
N LEU A 44 4.19 -3.38 -2.02
CA LEU A 44 2.88 -3.17 -1.42
C LEU A 44 2.27 -4.53 -1.09
N LYS A 45 1.67 -4.62 0.09
CA LYS A 45 0.90 -5.78 0.54
C LYS A 45 -0.43 -5.28 1.09
N PHE A 46 -1.53 -5.73 0.54
CA PHE A 46 -2.85 -5.38 1.05
C PHE A 46 -3.84 -6.52 0.80
N SER A 47 -4.75 -6.69 1.74
CA SER A 47 -5.79 -7.71 1.68
C SER A 47 -6.90 -7.26 0.74
N ILE A 48 -7.34 -8.16 -0.14
CA ILE A 48 -8.47 -7.93 -1.06
C ILE A 48 -9.77 -8.29 -0.33
N PHE A 49 -9.82 -9.48 0.28
CA PHE A 49 -10.94 -9.92 1.09
C PHE A 49 -10.50 -10.92 2.15
N GLN A 50 -11.34 -11.10 3.17
CA GLN A 50 -11.16 -12.07 4.24
C GLN A 50 -12.53 -12.65 4.61
N ASN A 51 -12.56 -13.96 4.80
CA ASN A 51 -13.68 -14.70 5.38
C ASN A 51 -15.05 -14.41 4.73
N PRO A 52 -15.21 -14.60 3.41
CA PRO A 52 -16.55 -14.67 2.85
C PRO A 52 -17.27 -15.88 3.48
N ALA A 53 -18.60 -15.86 3.43
CA ALA A 53 -19.38 -17.08 3.69
C ALA A 53 -18.81 -18.26 2.90
N VAL A 54 -18.99 -19.49 3.43
CA VAL A 54 -18.48 -20.71 2.80
C VAL A 54 -18.77 -20.70 1.31
N LEU A 55 -17.72 -20.72 0.50
CA LEU A 55 -17.83 -20.72 -0.94
C LEU A 55 -18.06 -22.16 -1.38
N VAL A 56 -19.31 -22.44 -1.75
CA VAL A 56 -19.76 -23.77 -2.15
C VAL A 56 -19.16 -24.16 -3.51
N ASN A 57 -18.86 -25.44 -3.67
CA ASN A 57 -18.36 -26.03 -4.91
C ASN A 57 -19.16 -25.55 -6.14
N GLY A 58 -18.46 -25.09 -7.18
CA GLY A 58 -19.04 -24.60 -8.42
C GLY A 58 -19.41 -23.11 -8.40
N ASN A 59 -19.34 -22.45 -7.24
CA ASN A 59 -19.63 -21.03 -7.11
C ASN A 59 -18.38 -20.16 -7.21
N SER A 60 -18.61 -18.86 -7.36
CA SER A 60 -17.57 -17.83 -7.36
C SER A 60 -18.02 -16.59 -6.59
N THR A 61 -17.06 -15.88 -6.02
CA THR A 61 -17.24 -14.52 -5.48
C THR A 61 -16.44 -13.53 -6.31
N THR A 62 -16.97 -12.32 -6.48
CA THR A 62 -16.28 -11.20 -7.13
C THR A 62 -16.15 -10.09 -6.11
N THR A 63 -14.93 -9.62 -5.88
CA THR A 63 -14.64 -8.58 -4.89
C THR A 63 -13.91 -7.40 -5.53
N PRO A 64 -14.48 -6.18 -5.49
CA PRO A 64 -13.78 -4.98 -5.93
C PRO A 64 -12.73 -4.54 -4.90
N PHE A 65 -11.62 -3.99 -5.38
CA PHE A 65 -10.57 -3.41 -4.55
C PHE A 65 -9.79 -2.33 -5.30
N ASP A 66 -9.13 -1.46 -4.54
CA ASP A 66 -8.36 -0.34 -5.07
C ASP A 66 -6.87 -0.46 -4.70
N VAL A 67 -6.01 -0.02 -5.62
CA VAL A 67 -4.56 0.03 -5.44
C VAL A 67 -4.09 1.45 -5.69
N PHE A 68 -3.46 2.07 -4.71
CA PHE A 68 -2.84 3.39 -4.87
C PHE A 68 -1.34 3.27 -5.06
N ILE A 69 -0.81 3.96 -6.06
CA ILE A 69 0.63 4.14 -6.28
C ILE A 69 0.89 5.63 -6.42
N GLY A 70 1.76 6.18 -5.58
CA GLY A 70 2.05 7.62 -5.52
C GLY A 70 3.30 8.03 -6.30
N GLU A 71 4.10 7.06 -6.74
CA GLU A 71 5.41 7.29 -7.32
C GLU A 71 5.33 7.59 -8.81
N GLN A 72 6.20 8.48 -9.28
CA GLN A 72 6.34 8.79 -10.71
C GLN A 72 7.02 7.64 -11.46
N SER A 73 6.53 7.36 -12.66
CA SER A 73 7.04 6.32 -13.57
C SER A 73 7.31 4.97 -12.88
N PRO A 74 6.31 4.38 -12.20
CA PRO A 74 6.46 3.07 -11.56
C PRO A 74 6.64 1.99 -12.64
N ILE A 75 7.51 1.01 -12.36
CA ILE A 75 7.73 -0.15 -13.21
C ILE A 75 7.48 -1.40 -12.38
N ILE A 76 6.38 -2.10 -12.65
CA ILE A 76 6.06 -3.37 -11.98
C ILE A 76 7.16 -4.40 -12.29
N LYS A 77 7.71 -5.02 -11.25
CA LYS A 77 8.77 -6.02 -11.34
C LYS A 77 8.29 -7.41 -10.96
N ASP A 78 7.41 -7.49 -9.97
CA ASP A 78 6.79 -8.73 -9.53
C ASP A 78 5.38 -8.45 -8.99
N ALA A 79 4.48 -9.42 -9.16
CA ALA A 79 3.11 -9.32 -8.68
C ALA A 79 2.47 -10.70 -8.55
N TYR A 80 1.84 -10.94 -7.41
CA TYR A 80 1.05 -12.14 -7.19
C TYR A 80 -0.09 -11.88 -6.19
N ILE A 81 -1.10 -12.74 -6.24
CA ILE A 81 -2.20 -12.79 -5.28
C ILE A 81 -2.03 -14.07 -4.48
N GLU A 82 -1.88 -13.92 -3.17
CA GLU A 82 -1.90 -15.02 -2.23
C GLU A 82 -3.34 -15.34 -1.86
N ILE A 83 -3.84 -16.51 -2.24
CA ILE A 83 -5.18 -16.99 -1.88
C ILE A 83 -5.02 -18.11 -0.86
N LYS A 84 -5.69 -17.99 0.28
CA LYS A 84 -5.69 -18.99 1.36
C LYS A 84 -7.11 -19.38 1.72
N GLY A 85 -7.28 -20.57 2.26
CA GLY A 85 -8.57 -21.05 2.73
C GLY A 85 -8.46 -22.41 3.37
N VAL A 86 -9.60 -22.94 3.78
CA VAL A 86 -9.73 -24.26 4.39
C VAL A 86 -10.78 -25.06 3.61
N ALA A 87 -10.43 -26.24 3.16
CA ALA A 87 -11.29 -27.09 2.36
C ALA A 87 -11.29 -28.53 2.88
N GLN A 88 -12.41 -29.23 2.71
CA GLN A 88 -12.56 -30.64 3.04
C GLN A 88 -12.46 -31.44 1.73
N GLU A 89 -11.44 -32.28 1.62
CA GLU A 89 -11.16 -33.29 0.59
C GLU A 89 -11.77 -33.14 -0.83
N ALA A 90 -10.90 -32.94 -1.82
CA ALA A 90 -10.98 -33.43 -3.21
C ALA A 90 -9.75 -32.94 -4.00
N THR A 91 -9.60 -33.37 -5.26
CA THR A 91 -8.78 -32.68 -6.25
C THR A 91 -9.45 -31.34 -6.59
N SER A 92 -9.27 -30.35 -5.72
CA SER A 92 -9.94 -29.06 -5.87
C SER A 92 -9.14 -28.13 -6.77
N GLN A 93 -9.86 -27.33 -7.52
CA GLN A 93 -9.33 -26.26 -8.34
C GLN A 93 -9.82 -24.93 -7.79
N ILE A 94 -8.90 -24.02 -7.54
CA ILE A 94 -9.24 -22.60 -7.33
C ILE A 94 -9.00 -21.90 -8.65
N THR A 95 -10.04 -21.23 -9.15
CA THR A 95 -9.94 -20.31 -10.26
C THR A 95 -9.86 -18.89 -9.71
N ALA A 96 -8.92 -18.12 -10.25
CA ALA A 96 -8.80 -16.72 -9.90
C ALA A 96 -8.68 -15.91 -11.19
N ASP A 97 -9.42 -14.82 -11.22
CA ASP A 97 -9.43 -13.89 -12.33
C ASP A 97 -9.46 -12.46 -11.80
N ILE A 98 -8.65 -11.58 -12.40
CA ILE A 98 -8.55 -10.19 -11.97
C ILE A 98 -8.88 -9.30 -13.16
N ARG A 99 -9.80 -8.37 -12.99
CA ARG A 99 -10.26 -7.46 -14.02
C ARG A 99 -10.01 -6.02 -13.60
N SER A 100 -9.55 -5.17 -14.52
CA SER A 100 -9.60 -3.72 -14.30
C SER A 100 -11.03 -3.23 -14.52
N THR A 101 -11.54 -2.35 -13.66
CA THR A 101 -12.87 -1.76 -13.83
C THR A 101 -12.87 -0.51 -14.69
N SER A 102 -11.70 0.03 -15.03
CA SER A 102 -11.53 1.34 -15.67
C SER A 102 -10.71 1.34 -16.97
N ALA A 103 -10.06 0.22 -17.33
CA ALA A 103 -9.28 0.12 -18.57
C ALA A 103 -9.59 -1.17 -19.34
N ALA A 104 -9.77 -1.04 -20.66
CA ALA A 104 -9.88 -2.18 -21.59
C ALA A 104 -8.54 -2.90 -21.83
N VAL A 105 -7.44 -2.33 -21.32
CA VAL A 105 -6.14 -2.98 -21.32
C VAL A 105 -6.17 -4.06 -20.24
N CYS A 106 -5.87 -5.30 -20.66
CA CYS A 106 -6.09 -6.56 -19.94
C CYS A 106 -7.50 -7.19 -20.01
N ASP A 107 -8.50 -6.60 -20.66
CA ASP A 107 -9.87 -7.15 -20.68
C ASP A 107 -9.96 -8.50 -21.45
N GLU A 108 -9.16 -8.69 -22.50
CA GLU A 108 -9.11 -9.96 -23.26
C GLU A 108 -8.16 -11.02 -22.67
N ALA A 109 -7.24 -10.65 -21.76
CA ALA A 109 -6.24 -11.58 -21.21
C ALA A 109 -6.75 -12.42 -20.01
N PHE A 110 -7.91 -12.03 -19.48
CA PHE A 110 -8.56 -12.57 -18.27
C PHE A 110 -9.87 -13.32 -18.56
N ALA A 111 -10.40 -13.22 -19.78
CA ALA A 111 -11.59 -13.96 -20.22
C ALA A 111 -11.45 -15.50 -20.14
N THR A 112 -10.23 -16.03 -20.00
CA THR A 112 -9.99 -17.44 -19.73
C THR A 112 -9.72 -17.66 -18.25
N SER A 113 -10.71 -18.21 -17.55
CA SER A 113 -10.61 -18.69 -16.16
C SER A 113 -9.29 -19.44 -15.94
N ARG A 114 -8.38 -18.85 -15.15
CA ARG A 114 -7.09 -19.48 -14.83
C ARG A 114 -7.23 -20.26 -13.53
N GLY A 115 -7.49 -21.55 -13.68
CA GLY A 115 -7.56 -22.49 -12.57
C GLY A 115 -6.20 -23.07 -12.22
N LYS A 116 -5.90 -23.17 -10.92
CA LYS A 116 -4.77 -23.95 -10.41
C LYS A 116 -5.33 -25.06 -9.54
N THR A 117 -4.88 -26.29 -9.80
CA THR A 117 -5.30 -27.50 -9.06
C THR A 117 -4.34 -27.74 -7.91
N PHE A 118 -4.85 -28.13 -6.75
CA PHE A 118 -4.04 -28.48 -5.59
C PHE A 118 -4.43 -29.86 -5.08
N ASN A 119 -3.42 -30.59 -4.61
CA ASN A 119 -3.64 -31.84 -3.92
C ASN A 119 -3.86 -31.50 -2.44
N ILE A 120 -5.10 -31.63 -1.99
CA ILE A 120 -5.46 -31.61 -0.57
C ILE A 120 -5.24 -33.03 -0.02
N ASP A 121 -4.93 -33.18 1.27
CA ASP A 121 -4.79 -34.51 1.86
C ASP A 121 -6.11 -35.30 1.81
N SER A 122 -5.99 -36.63 1.90
CA SER A 122 -7.09 -37.58 1.76
C SER A 122 -7.53 -38.15 3.13
N THR A 123 -7.54 -37.33 4.18
CA THR A 123 -7.82 -37.77 5.56
C THR A 123 -9.24 -37.46 6.08
N GLY A 124 -10.12 -36.90 5.25
CA GLY A 124 -11.48 -36.48 5.61
C GLY A 124 -11.53 -35.18 6.41
N GLN A 125 -10.37 -34.64 6.76
CA GLN A 125 -10.23 -33.46 7.61
C GLN A 125 -10.18 -32.17 6.79
N SER A 126 -10.58 -31.08 7.43
CA SER A 126 -10.46 -29.74 6.87
C SER A 126 -8.99 -29.32 6.86
N ASN A 127 -8.48 -28.97 5.68
CA ASN A 127 -7.08 -28.66 5.48
C ASN A 127 -6.87 -27.24 4.96
N HIS A 128 -5.86 -26.57 5.52
CA HIS A 128 -5.43 -25.28 5.03
C HIS A 128 -4.71 -25.42 3.69
N PHE A 129 -5.05 -24.56 2.73
CA PHE A 129 -4.30 -24.41 1.49
C PHE A 129 -3.80 -22.98 1.31
N GLN A 130 -2.71 -22.84 0.56
CA GLN A 130 -2.18 -21.55 0.11
C GLN A 130 -1.78 -21.61 -1.35
N ILE A 131 -2.14 -20.56 -2.08
CA ILE A 131 -1.93 -20.42 -3.51
C ILE A 131 -1.24 -19.10 -3.77
N LEU A 132 -0.22 -19.12 -4.62
CA LEU A 132 0.30 -17.94 -5.26
C LEU A 132 -0.19 -17.91 -6.71
N TYR A 133 -1.01 -16.91 -7.02
CA TYR A 133 -1.56 -16.64 -8.35
C TYR A 133 -0.82 -15.47 -8.98
N ALA A 134 -0.13 -15.70 -10.10
CA ALA A 134 0.61 -14.66 -10.83
C ALA A 134 0.11 -14.52 -12.29
N GLY A 135 -1.14 -14.92 -12.56
CA GLY A 135 -1.66 -15.10 -13.92
C GLY A 135 -1.04 -16.32 -14.60
N ASN A 136 -0.80 -16.25 -15.91
CA ASN A 136 -0.10 -17.30 -16.62
C ASN A 136 1.42 -17.18 -16.42
N GLY A 137 1.97 -17.95 -15.49
CA GLY A 137 3.41 -17.96 -15.21
C GLY A 137 4.30 -18.39 -16.37
N THR A 138 3.74 -18.95 -17.47
CA THR A 138 4.49 -19.33 -18.67
C THR A 138 4.38 -18.32 -19.82
N SER A 139 3.53 -17.29 -19.70
CA SER A 139 3.34 -16.27 -20.73
C SER A 139 3.76 -14.90 -20.20
N THR A 140 4.62 -14.21 -20.96
CA THR A 140 5.01 -12.84 -20.63
C THR A 140 3.84 -11.87 -20.76
N VAL A 141 2.93 -12.05 -21.72
CA VAL A 141 1.81 -11.14 -22.01
C VAL A 141 0.52 -11.45 -21.26
N SER A 142 0.45 -12.60 -20.58
CA SER A 142 -0.71 -13.00 -19.77
C SER A 142 -0.36 -13.19 -18.30
N SER A 143 0.80 -12.64 -17.88
CA SER A 143 1.21 -12.57 -16.49
C SER A 143 0.54 -11.39 -15.77
N LEU A 144 0.39 -11.52 -14.46
CA LEU A 144 -0.13 -10.42 -13.63
C LEU A 144 0.80 -9.19 -13.69
N VAL A 145 2.11 -9.41 -13.73
CA VAL A 145 3.13 -8.36 -13.87
C VAL A 145 2.92 -7.54 -15.13
N TYR A 146 2.74 -8.21 -16.27
CA TYR A 146 2.51 -7.53 -17.55
C TYR A 146 1.23 -6.72 -17.52
N CYS A 147 0.13 -7.32 -17.05
CA CYS A 147 -1.13 -6.59 -16.98
C CYS A 147 -1.02 -5.33 -16.12
N LEU A 148 -0.54 -5.48 -14.88
CA LEU A 148 -0.38 -4.35 -13.98
C LEU A 148 0.56 -3.29 -14.55
N GLY A 149 1.64 -3.70 -15.23
CA GLY A 149 2.56 -2.78 -15.89
C GLY A 149 1.97 -2.01 -17.06
N GLN A 150 0.92 -2.53 -17.72
CA GLN A 150 0.20 -1.79 -18.76
C GLN A 150 -0.78 -0.77 -18.17
N ILE A 151 -1.31 -1.02 -16.98
CA ILE A 151 -2.30 -0.14 -16.33
C ILE A 151 -1.62 0.93 -15.48
N ILE A 152 -0.63 0.51 -14.68
CA ILE A 152 0.05 1.35 -13.70
C ILE A 152 1.30 1.95 -14.35
N GLN A 153 1.11 3.09 -15.00
CA GLN A 153 2.19 3.83 -15.68
C GLN A 153 2.48 5.20 -15.04
N SER A 154 1.60 5.66 -14.15
CA SER A 154 1.66 6.97 -13.50
C SER A 154 1.22 6.85 -12.03
N PRO A 155 1.37 7.90 -11.22
CA PRO A 155 0.71 7.94 -9.93
C PRO A 155 -0.82 7.93 -10.09
N GLY A 156 -1.52 7.28 -9.17
CA GLY A 156 -2.98 7.24 -9.14
C GLY A 156 -3.56 6.10 -8.30
N THR A 157 -4.89 6.11 -8.23
CA THR A 157 -5.69 5.01 -7.68
C THR A 157 -6.23 4.18 -8.84
N TYR A 158 -6.04 2.88 -8.76
CA TYR A 158 -6.40 1.90 -9.78
C TYR A 158 -7.39 0.90 -9.18
N SER A 159 -8.56 0.77 -9.81
CA SER A 159 -9.64 -0.09 -9.35
C SER A 159 -9.67 -1.41 -10.12
N PHE A 160 -9.85 -2.50 -9.38
CA PHE A 160 -9.86 -3.86 -9.89
C PHE A 160 -10.98 -4.67 -9.25
N GLU A 161 -11.33 -5.79 -9.88
CA GLU A 161 -12.21 -6.82 -9.36
C GLU A 161 -11.45 -8.15 -9.36
N LEU A 162 -11.38 -8.82 -8.20
CA LEU A 162 -10.90 -10.19 -8.10
C LEU A 162 -12.10 -11.13 -8.06
N LYS A 163 -12.26 -11.97 -9.09
CA LYS A 163 -13.16 -13.10 -9.08
C LYS A 163 -12.41 -14.35 -8.60
N THR A 164 -12.90 -15.01 -7.57
CA THR A 164 -12.40 -16.31 -7.12
C THR A 164 -13.52 -17.34 -7.21
N GLY A 165 -13.24 -18.45 -7.88
CA GLY A 165 -14.13 -19.60 -8.00
C GLY A 165 -13.52 -20.85 -7.41
N VAL A 166 -14.37 -21.76 -6.96
CA VAL A 166 -13.97 -23.05 -6.39
C VAL A 166 -14.62 -24.17 -7.18
N SER A 167 -13.87 -25.24 -7.42
CA SER A 167 -14.39 -26.47 -7.99
C SER A 167 -13.76 -27.67 -7.28
N GLY A 168 -14.53 -28.73 -7.09
CA GLY A 168 -14.10 -29.97 -6.46
C GLY A 168 -14.36 -30.05 -4.95
N ALA A 169 -14.37 -28.92 -4.22
CA ALA A 169 -14.74 -28.90 -2.80
C ALA A 169 -15.32 -27.55 -2.36
N ASP A 170 -16.01 -27.55 -1.22
CA ASP A 170 -16.41 -26.35 -0.52
C ASP A 170 -15.21 -25.73 0.20
N VAL A 171 -15.13 -24.40 0.20
CA VAL A 171 -14.05 -23.66 0.83
C VAL A 171 -14.56 -22.69 1.89
N SER A 172 -14.02 -22.80 3.08
CA SER A 172 -14.24 -21.91 4.22
C SER A 172 -13.00 -21.05 4.50
N ALA A 173 -13.17 -19.98 5.29
CA ALA A 173 -12.09 -19.07 5.67
C ALA A 173 -11.26 -18.54 4.48
N LEU A 174 -11.90 -18.40 3.32
CA LEU A 174 -11.23 -17.95 2.10
C LEU A 174 -10.73 -16.51 2.30
N GLN A 175 -9.51 -16.24 1.87
CA GLN A 175 -8.94 -14.89 1.92
C GLN A 175 -7.99 -14.70 0.75
N ALA A 176 -7.88 -13.47 0.27
CA ALA A 176 -6.96 -13.09 -0.78
C ALA A 176 -6.17 -11.85 -0.39
N ARG A 177 -4.86 -11.87 -0.65
CA ARG A 177 -3.93 -10.76 -0.41
C ARG A 177 -3.09 -10.51 -1.65
N MET A 178 -3.08 -9.27 -2.11
CA MET A 178 -2.23 -8.88 -3.22
C MET A 178 -0.85 -8.46 -2.73
N VAL A 179 0.16 -8.83 -3.50
CA VAL A 179 1.53 -8.37 -3.34
C VAL A 179 2.01 -7.82 -4.67
N ILE A 180 2.44 -6.56 -4.67
CA ILE A 180 2.99 -5.88 -5.85
C ILE A 180 4.35 -5.36 -5.47
N THR A 181 5.36 -5.70 -6.25
CA THR A 181 6.69 -5.12 -6.15
C THR A 181 6.98 -4.31 -7.40
N TYR A 182 7.25 -3.02 -7.23
CA TYR A 182 7.60 -2.12 -8.32
C TYR A 182 8.88 -1.36 -8.02
N GLN A 183 9.55 -1.02 -9.11
CA GLN A 183 10.69 -0.14 -9.11
C GLN A 183 10.21 1.28 -9.40
N PHE A 184 10.76 2.28 -8.72
CA PHE A 184 10.49 3.68 -8.98
C PHE A 184 11.75 4.50 -8.83
N THR A 185 11.71 5.72 -9.35
CA THR A 185 12.77 6.71 -9.13
C THR A 185 12.23 7.70 -8.10
N PRO A 186 12.80 7.76 -6.88
CA PRO A 186 12.38 8.75 -5.91
C PRO A 186 12.51 10.16 -6.50
N PRO A 187 11.59 11.07 -6.18
CA PRO A 187 11.80 12.47 -6.48
C PRO A 187 13.13 12.93 -5.87
N SER A 188 13.80 13.91 -6.51
CA SER A 188 14.89 14.62 -5.85
C SER A 188 14.42 15.12 -4.49
N ALA A 189 15.32 15.10 -3.49
CA ALA A 189 14.99 15.45 -2.11
C ALA A 189 14.17 16.76 -2.07
N GLY A 190 12.96 16.68 -1.49
CA GLY A 190 12.05 17.83 -1.39
C GLY A 190 10.79 17.81 -2.26
N ASN A 191 10.59 16.81 -3.14
CA ASN A 191 9.46 16.80 -4.08
C ASN A 191 8.52 15.58 -3.91
N TYR A 192 8.23 15.14 -2.69
CA TYR A 192 7.20 14.12 -2.51
C TYR A 192 5.80 14.69 -2.82
N PRO A 193 4.87 13.89 -3.39
CA PRO A 193 3.48 14.29 -3.54
C PRO A 193 2.89 14.76 -2.21
N ALA A 194 1.98 15.75 -2.24
CA ALA A 194 1.37 16.28 -1.03
C ALA A 194 0.71 15.17 -0.19
N THR A 195 0.03 14.24 -0.86
CA THR A 195 -0.68 13.15 -0.21
C THR A 195 -0.58 11.82 -0.98
N GLY A 196 -0.81 10.73 -0.25
CA GLY A 196 -1.15 9.42 -0.78
C GLY A 196 -2.26 8.78 0.05
N GLU A 197 -3.16 8.04 -0.59
CA GLU A 197 -4.33 7.46 0.08
C GLU A 197 -4.34 5.93 0.01
N LEU A 198 -4.76 5.28 1.09
CA LEU A 198 -5.01 3.86 1.16
C LEU A 198 -6.42 3.64 1.68
N ILE A 199 -7.24 2.91 0.92
CA ILE A 199 -8.57 2.49 1.37
C ILE A 199 -8.51 1.00 1.73
N SER A 200 -9.03 0.65 2.89
CA SER A 200 -9.08 -0.74 3.34
C SER A 200 -10.10 -1.57 2.58
N MET A 201 -9.95 -2.89 2.66
CA MET A 201 -11.05 -3.83 2.39
C MET A 201 -12.21 -3.65 3.38
N VAL A 202 -13.32 -4.33 3.12
CA VAL A 202 -14.46 -4.44 4.05
C VAL A 202 -14.12 -5.45 5.12
N PHE A 203 -14.18 -5.01 6.38
CA PHE A 203 -14.08 -5.88 7.54
C PHE A 203 -15.47 -6.18 8.09
N ASP A 204 -15.68 -7.40 8.55
CA ASP A 204 -16.94 -7.88 9.13
C ASP A 204 -16.72 -8.23 10.61
N THR A 205 -17.41 -7.53 11.51
CA THR A 205 -17.36 -7.81 12.96
C THR A 205 -18.16 -9.05 13.35
N SER A 206 -18.92 -9.64 12.42
CA SER A 206 -19.85 -10.77 12.61
C SER A 206 -21.00 -10.51 13.57
N ILE A 207 -21.15 -9.29 14.06
CA ILE A 207 -22.21 -8.89 14.98
C ILE A 207 -22.89 -7.62 14.49
N GLU A 208 -24.20 -7.55 14.70
CA GLU A 208 -24.93 -6.29 14.64
C GLU A 208 -24.91 -5.68 16.04
N GLY A 209 -24.40 -4.44 16.18
CA GLY A 209 -24.21 -3.83 17.50
C GLY A 209 -22.80 -3.33 17.80
N ALA A 210 -21.82 -3.58 16.93
CA ALA A 210 -20.43 -3.18 17.17
C ALA A 210 -20.30 -1.68 17.51
N ALA A 211 -19.58 -1.39 18.59
CA ALA A 211 -19.21 -0.05 19.00
C ALA A 211 -17.74 0.22 18.65
N TYR A 212 -17.48 1.26 17.86
CA TYR A 212 -16.13 1.56 17.37
C TYR A 212 -15.47 2.62 18.25
N ASN A 213 -14.29 2.31 18.80
CA ASN A 213 -13.66 3.12 19.86
C ASN A 213 -12.55 4.02 19.30
N SER A 214 -11.56 3.44 18.61
CA SER A 214 -10.35 4.17 18.23
C SER A 214 -9.68 3.62 16.98
N LEU A 215 -8.90 4.48 16.32
CA LEU A 215 -8.00 4.16 15.21
C LEU A 215 -6.56 4.37 15.64
N MET A 216 -5.65 3.54 15.15
CA MET A 216 -4.22 3.67 15.41
C MET A 216 -3.44 3.14 14.20
N PHE A 217 -2.23 3.62 13.98
CA PHE A 217 -1.32 3.05 13.00
C PHE A 217 0.03 2.67 13.63
N LYS A 218 0.69 1.69 13.01
CA LYS A 218 2.10 1.38 13.24
C LYS A 218 2.92 1.85 12.05
N GLY A 219 4.16 2.30 12.31
CA GLY A 219 5.06 2.75 11.25
C GLY A 219 5.90 3.95 11.69
N THR A 220 6.17 4.87 10.76
CA THR A 220 7.02 6.04 11.03
C THR A 220 6.31 7.32 10.61
N LYS A 221 6.29 8.33 11.49
CA LYS A 221 5.79 9.67 11.18
C LYS A 221 6.91 10.70 11.37
N PRO A 222 7.70 11.00 10.32
CA PRO A 222 8.73 12.03 10.39
C PRO A 222 8.18 13.40 10.79
N VAL A 223 9.00 14.23 11.42
CA VAL A 223 8.62 15.60 11.76
C VAL A 223 8.20 16.37 10.50
N GLY A 224 7.13 17.16 10.61
CA GLY A 224 6.56 17.91 9.49
C GLY A 224 5.67 17.09 8.56
N THR A 225 5.46 15.80 8.81
CA THR A 225 4.50 14.95 8.09
C THR A 225 3.21 14.73 8.91
N LYS A 226 2.17 14.22 8.25
CA LYS A 226 0.89 13.91 8.90
C LYS A 226 0.33 12.56 8.42
N VAL A 227 -0.29 11.82 9.34
CA VAL A 227 -1.08 10.63 9.04
C VAL A 227 -2.47 10.86 9.60
N ARG A 228 -3.50 10.66 8.77
CA ARG A 228 -4.88 10.92 9.16
C ARG A 228 -5.83 9.88 8.60
N PHE A 229 -6.94 9.65 9.31
CA PHE A 229 -7.91 8.62 8.97
C PHE A 229 -9.29 9.19 8.67
N GLN A 230 -10.03 8.51 7.79
CA GLN A 230 -11.48 8.53 7.75
C GLN A 230 -12.01 7.13 8.00
N PHE A 231 -13.20 7.07 8.58
CA PHE A 231 -13.88 5.82 8.92
C PHE A 231 -15.24 5.74 8.25
N SER A 232 -15.64 4.53 7.89
CA SER A 232 -16.87 4.26 7.17
C SER A 232 -17.42 2.93 7.63
N THR A 233 -18.73 2.85 7.79
CA THR A 233 -19.41 1.67 8.34
C THR A 233 -20.72 1.45 7.59
N SER A 234 -21.22 0.21 7.63
CA SER A 234 -22.52 -0.15 7.03
C SER A 234 -23.06 -1.44 7.66
N ASN A 235 -24.37 -1.64 7.60
CA ASN A 235 -25.00 -2.94 7.87
C ASN A 235 -25.09 -3.85 6.63
N ASN A 236 -24.59 -3.38 5.49
CA ASN A 236 -24.51 -4.15 4.26
C ASN A 236 -23.06 -4.20 3.77
N SER A 237 -22.58 -5.40 3.46
CA SER A 237 -21.21 -5.66 2.98
C SER A 237 -20.89 -4.97 1.65
N GLY A 238 -21.89 -4.51 0.89
CA GLY A 238 -21.74 -3.72 -0.33
C GLY A 238 -21.67 -2.20 -0.10
N GLY A 239 -21.88 -1.71 1.12
CA GLY A 239 -22.02 -0.27 1.41
C GLY A 239 -23.49 0.15 1.56
N PRO A 240 -23.80 1.46 1.55
CA PRO A 240 -22.95 2.57 1.09
C PRO A 240 -21.73 2.82 1.98
N TRP A 241 -20.66 3.37 1.39
CA TRP A 241 -19.43 3.72 2.10
C TRP A 241 -19.28 5.24 2.17
N SER A 242 -19.61 5.83 3.33
CA SER A 242 -19.38 7.26 3.60
C SER A 242 -18.17 7.42 4.52
N TYR A 243 -17.07 7.93 3.98
CA TYR A 243 -15.85 8.16 4.76
C TYR A 243 -15.97 9.48 5.52
N LEU A 244 -16.10 9.38 6.85
CA LEU A 244 -16.27 10.51 7.77
C LEU A 244 -15.06 10.60 8.69
N GLY A 245 -14.72 11.80 9.13
CA GLY A 245 -13.60 12.01 10.02
C GLY A 245 -13.74 13.19 10.98
N GLY A 246 -12.82 13.23 11.92
CA GLY A 246 -12.59 14.34 12.84
C GLY A 246 -13.76 14.66 13.77
N ALA A 247 -13.75 15.86 14.32
CA ALA A 247 -14.77 16.30 15.29
C ALA A 247 -16.08 16.72 14.60
N THR A 248 -16.04 17.03 13.30
CA THR A 248 -17.20 17.53 12.56
C THR A 248 -18.01 16.45 11.85
N CYS A 249 -17.49 15.21 11.80
CA CYS A 249 -18.18 14.05 11.26
C CYS A 249 -18.66 14.23 9.81
N ASN A 250 -17.81 14.83 8.98
CA ASN A 250 -18.07 15.02 7.55
C ASN A 250 -16.96 14.42 6.69
N SER A 251 -17.18 14.40 5.38
CA SER A 251 -16.27 13.79 4.40
C SER A 251 -15.04 14.63 4.03
N SER A 252 -14.98 15.89 4.48
CA SER A 252 -13.79 16.74 4.33
C SER A 252 -12.88 16.75 5.57
N ASP A 253 -13.37 16.22 6.69
CA ASP A 253 -12.68 16.16 7.97
C ASP A 253 -12.06 14.78 8.20
N TRP A 254 -11.06 14.74 9.08
CA TRP A 254 -10.17 13.59 9.27
C TRP A 254 -9.79 13.43 10.75
N TYR A 255 -9.65 12.19 11.20
CA TYR A 255 -9.04 11.88 12.48
C TYR A 255 -7.52 11.99 12.35
N ASP A 256 -6.97 13.12 12.77
CA ASP A 256 -5.52 13.35 12.79
C ASP A 256 -4.87 12.53 13.92
N VAL A 257 -3.91 11.67 13.57
CA VAL A 257 -3.18 10.87 14.55
C VAL A 257 -1.90 11.61 14.96
N SER A 258 -1.70 11.76 16.27
CA SER A 258 -0.57 12.51 16.83
C SER A 258 0.78 11.88 16.48
N ASP A 259 0.92 10.57 16.66
CA ASP A 259 2.12 9.80 16.36
C ASP A 259 1.81 8.33 16.07
N ALA A 260 2.81 7.57 15.61
CA ALA A 260 2.73 6.11 15.54
C ALA A 260 2.41 5.52 16.92
N ASP A 261 1.68 4.41 16.94
CA ASP A 261 1.25 3.70 18.15
C ASP A 261 0.40 4.53 19.14
N SER A 262 -0.09 5.70 18.69
CA SER A 262 -1.00 6.55 19.47
C SER A 262 -2.43 6.42 18.95
N PRO A 263 -3.38 5.92 19.76
CA PRO A 263 -4.77 5.82 19.32
C PRO A 263 -5.44 7.20 19.26
N VAL A 264 -6.28 7.40 18.23
CA VAL A 264 -7.21 8.52 18.12
C VAL A 264 -8.63 8.00 18.26
N GLU A 265 -9.45 8.69 19.05
CA GLU A 265 -10.85 8.34 19.28
C GLU A 265 -11.69 8.55 18.01
N ILE A 266 -12.61 7.61 17.72
CA ILE A 266 -13.60 7.76 16.65
C ILE A 266 -14.78 8.55 17.20
N THR A 267 -14.61 9.87 17.33
CA THR A 267 -15.60 10.75 17.96
C THR A 267 -16.98 10.73 17.28
N CYS A 268 -17.04 10.36 16.00
CA CYS A 268 -18.31 10.26 15.27
C CYS A 268 -19.05 8.94 15.48
N ALA A 269 -18.47 7.99 16.22
CA ALA A 269 -19.00 6.64 16.33
C ALA A 269 -20.44 6.58 16.88
N PRO A 270 -20.80 7.31 17.96
CA PRO A 270 -22.15 7.24 18.51
C PRO A 270 -23.26 7.63 17.52
N ALA A 271 -23.00 8.58 16.63
CA ALA A 271 -23.99 9.11 15.70
C ALA A 271 -23.97 8.43 14.33
N ASN A 272 -22.82 7.90 13.88
CA ASN A 272 -22.65 7.46 12.49
C ASN A 272 -22.17 6.01 12.32
N HIS A 273 -21.53 5.42 13.32
CA HIS A 273 -20.82 4.14 13.14
C HIS A 273 -21.29 3.02 14.06
N ASN A 274 -21.77 3.33 15.26
CA ASN A 274 -22.22 2.32 16.20
C ASN A 274 -23.43 1.54 15.66
N ASN A 275 -23.52 0.28 16.09
CA ASN A 275 -24.55 -0.66 15.62
C ASN A 275 -24.45 -1.00 14.13
N GLN A 276 -23.25 -0.88 13.54
CA GLN A 276 -22.99 -1.25 12.17
C GLN A 276 -21.97 -2.37 12.07
N ARG A 277 -22.33 -3.45 11.37
CA ARG A 277 -21.55 -4.70 11.33
C ARG A 277 -20.27 -4.61 10.52
N TYR A 278 -20.31 -3.93 9.38
CA TYR A 278 -19.19 -3.85 8.45
C TYR A 278 -18.50 -2.50 8.54
N PHE A 279 -17.17 -2.49 8.39
CA PHE A 279 -16.40 -1.25 8.40
C PHE A 279 -15.28 -1.21 7.36
N ARG A 280 -14.88 0.01 7.02
CA ARG A 280 -13.71 0.35 6.21
C ARG A 280 -13.03 1.56 6.83
N TYR A 281 -11.74 1.69 6.59
CA TYR A 281 -10.99 2.90 6.88
C TYR A 281 -10.28 3.40 5.63
N LYS A 282 -10.05 4.70 5.58
CA LYS A 282 -9.18 5.35 4.61
C LYS A 282 -8.07 6.05 5.37
N ILE A 283 -6.84 5.82 4.96
CA ILE A 283 -5.65 6.49 5.49
C ILE A 283 -5.17 7.48 4.44
N GLN A 284 -4.85 8.69 4.87
CA GLN A 284 -4.09 9.63 4.05
C GLN A 284 -2.74 9.91 4.71
N LEU A 285 -1.69 9.67 3.92
CA LEU A 285 -0.30 9.97 4.25
C LEU A 285 0.03 11.33 3.64
N CYS A 286 0.50 12.27 4.45
CA CYS A 286 0.84 13.61 3.99
C CYS A 286 2.34 13.86 4.15
N SER A 287 3.00 14.27 3.07
CA SER A 287 4.44 14.59 3.10
C SER A 287 4.73 15.92 3.77
N ALA A 288 3.71 16.78 3.92
CA ALA A 288 3.72 18.01 4.70
C ALA A 288 2.57 18.03 5.73
N SER A 289 2.66 18.90 6.73
CA SER A 289 1.68 19.00 7.83
C SER A 289 0.31 19.52 7.39
N ASP A 290 0.24 20.19 6.26
CA ASP A 290 -0.98 20.78 5.69
C ASP A 290 -1.74 19.83 4.74
N CYS A 291 -1.16 18.67 4.42
CA CYS A 291 -1.70 17.72 3.43
C CYS A 291 -2.04 18.34 2.07
N SER A 292 -1.43 19.48 1.73
CA SER A 292 -1.75 20.26 0.52
C SER A 292 -0.50 20.63 -0.26
N SER A 293 0.63 20.83 0.43
CA SER A 293 1.94 21.02 -0.18
C SER A 293 2.75 19.73 -0.18
N GLY A 294 3.63 19.60 -1.19
CA GLY A 294 4.62 18.53 -1.23
C GLY A 294 5.73 18.78 -0.20
N GLY A 295 6.19 17.71 0.46
CA GLY A 295 7.23 17.78 1.49
C GLY A 295 8.52 17.04 1.12
N SER A 296 9.47 17.07 2.06
CA SER A 296 10.79 16.41 1.94
C SER A 296 10.85 15.03 2.58
N ASN A 297 9.81 14.63 3.31
CA ASN A 297 9.70 13.35 3.99
C ASN A 297 8.33 12.74 3.70
N THR A 298 8.21 11.43 3.84
CA THR A 298 6.91 10.75 3.77
C THR A 298 6.74 9.84 4.98
N PRO A 299 5.55 9.84 5.63
CA PRO A 299 5.27 8.87 6.66
C PRO A 299 5.07 7.49 6.06
N SER A 300 5.20 6.46 6.89
CA SER A 300 4.95 5.08 6.52
C SER A 300 3.95 4.45 7.50
N VAL A 301 3.04 3.65 6.95
CA VAL A 301 2.08 2.85 7.73
C VAL A 301 2.31 1.38 7.39
N THR A 302 2.68 0.60 8.40
CA THR A 302 2.85 -0.86 8.27
C THR A 302 1.57 -1.59 8.65
N ASP A 303 0.88 -1.11 9.68
CA ASP A 303 -0.37 -1.69 10.17
C ASP A 303 -1.35 -0.59 10.56
N ALA A 304 -2.64 -0.86 10.38
CA ALA A 304 -3.72 -0.06 10.90
C ALA A 304 -4.53 -0.91 11.88
N VAL A 305 -4.87 -0.33 13.03
CA VAL A 305 -5.58 -1.00 14.11
C VAL A 305 -6.87 -0.24 14.38
N VAL A 306 -7.98 -0.97 14.35
CA VAL A 306 -9.30 -0.47 14.72
C VAL A 306 -9.70 -1.19 16.00
N SER A 307 -9.97 -0.44 17.08
CA SER A 307 -10.54 -0.99 18.31
C SER A 307 -12.05 -0.87 18.26
N TRP A 308 -12.73 -1.96 18.55
CA TRP A 308 -14.19 -2.03 18.66
C TRP A 308 -14.59 -3.00 19.79
N SER A 309 -15.82 -2.85 20.26
CA SER A 309 -16.43 -3.64 21.34
C SER A 309 -17.74 -4.29 20.86
N PRO A 310 -18.03 -5.54 21.28
CA PRO A 310 -19.33 -6.18 21.03
C PRO A 310 -20.51 -5.52 21.75
#